data_AF-A0A9E1HA09-F1
#
_entry.id   AF-A0A9E1HA09-F1
#
_cell.length_a   1.000
_cell.length_b   1.000
_cell.length_c   1.000
_cell.angle_alpha   90.00
_cell.angle_beta   90.00
_cell.angle_gamma   90.00
#
_symmetry.space_group_name_H-M   'P 1'
#
loop_
_entity.id
_entity.type
_entity.pdbx_description
1 polymer ?
#
loop_
_entity_poly.entity_id
_entity_poly.type
_entity_poly.pdbx_seq_one_letter_code
_entity_poly.pdbx_strand_id
1 'polypeptide(L)'
;MQYRKDKYGNDISALGYGCMRFTKKGNSADLDKAEKEVMAAIEAGVNYFDTAYVYAGNEVAVGEILHRNHCREKINLATKLPHYLIKSIDGVEKMFQEELRRLQTDYIDYYLMHMLTDIPTWEKLKKLGMEEWIREKKASGQIRQIGFSYHGNSAMFCQLVDAYDWDFCQIQYNYMDEHSQAGVEGLRYANRKGLPVIIMEPLRGGRLVNLLPESAKELFRRDEKHRTPAELALKWLYDQPEVTCVLSGMNSMEMVEQNVKTASESLVGCLTPSDRELIEQVKDEIKKNVKVGCTGCGYCMPCPKGVDIPGTFRCYNAMYSEGKKSGRRDYLQCTAFRKDTSSASQCI
;
A
#
# COMPACT_ATOMS: atom_id res chain seq x y z
N MET A 1 15.76 6.81 -12.02
CA MET A 1 15.21 6.25 -10.77
C MET A 1 16.20 6.52 -9.63
N GLN A 2 15.72 7.02 -8.48
CA GLN A 2 16.54 7.06 -7.25
C GLN A 2 16.45 5.71 -6.51
N TYR A 3 17.52 5.33 -5.83
CA TYR A 3 17.59 4.09 -5.05
C TYR A 3 17.96 4.39 -3.60
N ARG A 4 17.42 3.57 -2.69
CA ARG A 4 17.79 3.53 -1.27
C ARG A 4 18.34 2.15 -0.95
N LYS A 5 18.87 1.98 0.25
CA LYS A 5 19.43 0.69 0.69
C LYS A 5 18.44 -0.08 1.55
N ASP A 6 18.37 -1.39 1.35
CA ASP A 6 17.78 -2.30 2.33
C ASP A 6 18.74 -2.53 3.52
N LYS A 7 18.34 -3.41 4.46
CA LYS A 7 19.13 -3.75 5.66
C LYS A 7 20.51 -4.34 5.32
N TYR A 8 20.65 -4.90 4.13
CA TYR A 8 21.84 -5.62 3.66
C TYR A 8 22.68 -4.81 2.65
N GLY A 9 22.28 -3.57 2.34
CA GLY A 9 22.99 -2.69 1.41
C GLY A 9 22.63 -2.88 -0.07
N ASN A 10 21.62 -3.68 -0.39
CA ASN A 10 21.13 -3.81 -1.76
C ASN A 10 20.30 -2.58 -2.16
N ASP A 11 20.31 -2.25 -3.45
CA ASP A 11 19.53 -1.14 -3.98
C ASP A 11 18.04 -1.51 -4.15
N ILE A 12 17.19 -0.69 -3.56
CA ILE A 12 15.73 -0.72 -3.72
C ILE A 12 15.28 0.63 -4.31
N SER A 13 14.50 0.58 -5.39
CA SER A 13 14.00 1.81 -6.03
C SER A 13 13.11 2.58 -5.06
N ALA A 14 13.22 3.91 -5.05
CA ALA A 14 12.41 4.76 -4.18
C ALA A 14 10.89 4.61 -4.49
N LEU A 15 10.55 4.32 -5.74
CA LEU A 15 9.21 3.91 -6.16
C LEU A 15 9.12 2.38 -6.21
N GLY A 16 8.09 1.81 -5.60
CA GLY A 16 7.68 0.42 -5.80
C GLY A 16 6.33 0.34 -6.51
N TYR A 17 6.09 -0.76 -7.21
CA TYR A 17 4.84 -1.02 -7.92
C TYR A 17 3.86 -1.81 -7.03
N GLY A 18 2.73 -1.21 -6.69
CA GLY A 18 1.64 -1.90 -5.98
C GLY A 18 0.71 -2.64 -6.96
N CYS A 19 0.76 -3.97 -6.99
CA CYS A 19 0.05 -4.79 -7.98
C CYS A 19 -1.45 -4.96 -7.69
N MET A 20 -1.91 -4.70 -6.45
CA MET A 20 -3.30 -4.92 -6.01
C MET A 20 -4.38 -4.35 -6.96
N ARG A 21 -4.09 -3.22 -7.60
CA ARG A 21 -5.06 -2.42 -8.36
C ARG A 21 -4.85 -2.44 -9.87
N PHE A 22 -4.28 -3.53 -10.40
CA PHE A 22 -4.32 -3.76 -11.84
C PHE A 22 -5.73 -3.55 -12.40
N THR A 23 -5.80 -2.92 -13.57
CA THR A 23 -7.08 -2.70 -14.27
C THR A 23 -7.77 -4.05 -14.45
N LYS A 24 -9.08 -4.11 -14.24
CA LYS A 24 -9.85 -5.35 -14.42
C LYS A 24 -10.56 -5.37 -15.78
N LYS A 25 -10.59 -6.54 -16.40
CA LYS A 25 -11.42 -6.87 -17.57
C LYS A 25 -12.41 -7.96 -17.14
N GLY A 26 -13.64 -7.55 -16.79
CA GLY A 26 -14.58 -8.44 -16.10
C GLY A 26 -14.13 -8.73 -14.67
N ASN A 27 -14.02 -10.01 -14.29
CA ASN A 27 -13.64 -10.43 -12.94
C ASN A 27 -12.13 -10.64 -12.76
N SER A 28 -11.35 -10.62 -13.84
CA SER A 28 -9.90 -10.83 -13.83
C SER A 28 -9.14 -9.53 -14.13
N ALA A 29 -7.83 -9.54 -13.87
CA ALA A 29 -6.95 -8.49 -14.35
C ALA A 29 -6.95 -8.43 -15.89
N ASP A 30 -6.85 -7.23 -16.44
CA ASP A 30 -6.54 -6.98 -17.84
C ASP A 30 -5.03 -7.19 -18.04
N LEU A 31 -4.63 -8.43 -18.31
CA LEU A 31 -3.22 -8.85 -18.33
C LEU A 31 -2.39 -8.04 -19.32
N ASP A 32 -2.84 -7.88 -20.56
CA ASP A 32 -2.04 -7.19 -21.58
C ASP A 32 -1.82 -5.71 -21.24
N LYS A 33 -2.80 -5.09 -20.57
CA LYS A 33 -2.65 -3.71 -20.09
C LYS A 33 -1.68 -3.64 -18.90
N ALA A 34 -1.88 -4.50 -17.90
CA ALA A 34 -1.01 -4.56 -16.73
C ALA A 34 0.44 -4.91 -17.12
N GLU A 35 0.63 -5.80 -18.09
CA GLU A 35 1.93 -6.19 -18.64
C GLU A 35 2.69 -4.98 -19.19
N LYS A 36 2.04 -4.15 -20.03
CA LYS A 36 2.65 -2.92 -20.57
C LYS A 36 3.07 -1.95 -19.46
N GLU A 37 2.21 -1.74 -18.46
CA GLU A 37 2.48 -0.83 -17.34
C GLU A 37 3.61 -1.33 -16.45
N VAL A 38 3.62 -2.63 -16.14
CA VAL A 38 4.68 -3.29 -15.36
C VAL A 38 6.01 -3.24 -16.10
N MET A 39 6.04 -3.58 -17.39
CA MET A 39 7.27 -3.58 -18.18
C MET A 39 7.85 -2.17 -18.31
N ALA A 40 7.02 -1.16 -18.55
CA ALA A 40 7.46 0.23 -18.57
C ALA A 40 8.07 0.68 -17.22
N ALA A 41 7.50 0.23 -16.10
CA ALA A 41 8.06 0.52 -14.78
C ALA A 41 9.42 -0.18 -14.57
N ILE A 42 9.55 -1.45 -14.96
CA ILE A 42 10.82 -2.20 -14.88
C ILE A 42 11.89 -1.53 -15.75
N GLU A 43 11.57 -1.18 -17.00
CA GLU A 43 12.48 -0.50 -17.92
C GLU A 43 12.93 0.87 -17.39
N ALA A 44 12.06 1.57 -16.65
CA ALA A 44 12.37 2.81 -15.97
C ALA A 44 13.19 2.64 -14.67
N GLY A 45 13.49 1.41 -14.26
CA GLY A 45 14.33 1.08 -13.11
C GLY A 45 13.58 0.80 -11.81
N VAL A 46 12.24 0.70 -11.83
CA VAL A 46 11.48 0.21 -10.65
C VAL A 46 11.84 -1.26 -10.43
N ASN A 47 12.27 -1.59 -9.21
CA ASN A 47 12.73 -2.94 -8.88
C ASN A 47 12.03 -3.55 -7.65
N TYR A 48 10.99 -2.93 -7.08
CA TYR A 48 10.22 -3.51 -5.98
C TYR A 48 8.75 -3.64 -6.35
N PHE A 49 8.21 -4.87 -6.34
CA PHE A 49 6.85 -5.16 -6.76
C PHE A 49 6.09 -5.85 -5.64
N ASP A 50 4.95 -5.28 -5.25
CA ASP A 50 4.19 -5.70 -4.07
C ASP A 50 2.83 -6.31 -4.44
N THR A 51 2.63 -7.56 -4.04
CA THR A 51 1.36 -8.29 -4.14
C THR A 51 1.02 -8.94 -2.79
N ALA A 52 -0.07 -9.71 -2.70
CA ALA A 52 -0.44 -10.47 -1.51
C ALA A 52 -1.37 -11.63 -1.87
N TYR A 53 -1.33 -12.71 -1.09
CA TYR A 53 -2.21 -13.87 -1.23
C TYR A 53 -3.71 -13.52 -1.33
N VAL A 54 -4.15 -12.54 -0.55
CA VAL A 54 -5.57 -12.15 -0.43
C VAL A 54 -6.05 -11.25 -1.58
N TYR A 55 -5.15 -10.79 -2.46
CA TYR A 55 -5.52 -10.02 -3.63
C TYR A 55 -6.00 -11.00 -4.72
N ALA A 56 -7.32 -11.20 -4.80
CA ALA A 56 -7.94 -12.21 -5.65
C ALA A 56 -7.41 -12.18 -7.10
N GLY A 57 -6.75 -13.27 -7.51
CA GLY A 57 -6.17 -13.47 -8.84
C GLY A 57 -4.91 -12.65 -9.15
N ASN A 58 -4.42 -11.83 -8.21
CA ASN A 58 -3.33 -10.90 -8.49
C ASN A 58 -1.96 -11.57 -8.57
N GLU A 59 -1.66 -12.51 -7.66
CA GLU A 59 -0.40 -13.28 -7.72
C GLU A 59 -0.27 -14.05 -9.04
N VAL A 60 -1.34 -14.68 -9.51
CA VAL A 60 -1.36 -15.37 -10.81
C VAL A 60 -1.05 -14.41 -11.95
N ALA A 61 -1.69 -13.23 -11.95
CA ALA A 61 -1.43 -12.21 -12.97
C ALA A 61 0.01 -11.69 -12.94
N VAL A 62 0.56 -11.44 -11.75
CA VAL A 62 1.97 -11.02 -11.59
C VAL A 62 2.91 -12.12 -12.08
N GLY A 63 2.72 -13.37 -11.64
CA GLY A 63 3.55 -14.49 -12.06
C GLY A 63 3.51 -14.73 -13.56
N GLU A 64 2.35 -14.58 -14.19
CA GLU A 64 2.20 -14.69 -15.65
C GLU A 64 2.96 -13.58 -16.39
N ILE A 65 2.81 -12.33 -15.97
CA ILE A 65 3.52 -11.18 -16.57
C ILE A 65 5.03 -11.36 -16.48
N LEU A 66 5.55 -11.72 -15.30
CA LEU A 66 6.98 -11.90 -15.08
C LEU A 66 7.56 -13.06 -15.90
N HIS A 67 6.81 -14.15 -16.00
CA HIS A 67 7.20 -15.32 -16.78
C HIS A 67 7.21 -15.03 -18.29
N ARG A 68 6.16 -14.41 -18.84
CA ARG A 68 6.07 -14.04 -20.26
C ARG A 68 7.24 -13.15 -20.70
N ASN A 69 7.73 -12.30 -19.80
CA ASN A 69 8.76 -11.31 -20.08
C ASN A 69 10.16 -11.69 -19.58
N HIS A 70 10.32 -12.89 -18.99
CA HIS A 70 11.60 -13.38 -18.44
C HIS A 70 12.30 -12.37 -17.53
N CYS A 71 11.54 -11.68 -16.66
CA CYS A 71 12.03 -10.55 -15.86
C CYS A 71 12.01 -10.78 -14.35
N ARG A 72 11.76 -12.01 -13.88
CA ARG A 72 11.76 -12.37 -12.45
C ARG A 72 13.04 -11.94 -11.72
N GLU A 73 14.20 -12.15 -12.34
CA GLU A 73 15.52 -11.81 -11.77
C GLU A 73 15.85 -10.31 -11.83
N LYS A 74 15.06 -9.50 -12.54
CA LYS A 74 15.26 -8.05 -12.64
C LYS A 74 14.59 -7.27 -11.51
N ILE A 75 13.77 -7.95 -10.70
CA ILE A 75 12.95 -7.31 -9.67
C ILE A 75 13.09 -8.04 -8.33
N ASN A 76 12.80 -7.29 -7.27
CA ASN A 76 12.48 -7.78 -5.97
C ASN A 76 10.95 -7.95 -5.86
N LEU A 77 10.51 -9.19 -5.63
CA LEU A 77 9.10 -9.52 -5.51
C LEU A 77 8.70 -9.68 -4.04
N ALA A 78 7.63 -8.99 -3.66
CA ALA A 78 7.03 -9.07 -2.33
C ALA A 78 5.64 -9.69 -2.36
N THR A 79 5.39 -10.66 -1.47
CA THR A 79 4.04 -11.17 -1.17
C THR A 79 3.87 -11.38 0.34
N LYS A 80 2.67 -11.72 0.80
CA LYS A 80 2.29 -11.61 2.20
C LYS A 80 1.45 -12.80 2.66
N LEU A 81 1.89 -13.43 3.75
CA LEU A 81 1.16 -14.47 4.46
C LEU A 81 -0.01 -13.87 5.28
N PRO A 82 -1.28 -14.12 4.92
CA PRO A 82 -2.42 -13.78 5.76
C PRO A 82 -2.51 -14.74 6.95
N HIS A 83 -1.68 -14.49 7.96
CA HIS A 83 -1.51 -15.36 9.12
C HIS A 83 -2.80 -15.59 9.93
N TYR A 84 -3.83 -14.77 9.73
CA TYR A 84 -5.15 -14.92 10.34
C TYR A 84 -6.04 -15.98 9.65
N LEU A 85 -5.63 -16.51 8.49
CA LEU A 85 -6.32 -17.60 7.76
C LEU A 85 -5.77 -19.00 8.09
N ILE A 86 -4.63 -19.07 8.76
CA ILE A 86 -3.92 -20.32 9.07
C ILE A 86 -4.15 -20.73 10.52
N LYS A 87 -4.03 -22.03 10.79
CA LYS A 87 -4.20 -22.62 12.14
C LYS A 87 -3.04 -23.52 12.57
N SER A 88 -2.08 -23.78 11.68
CA SER A 88 -0.92 -24.65 11.91
C SER A 88 0.22 -24.26 10.96
N ILE A 89 1.44 -24.70 11.27
CA ILE A 89 2.61 -24.51 10.39
C ILE A 89 2.47 -25.26 9.07
N ASP A 90 1.87 -26.45 9.05
CA ASP A 90 1.54 -27.12 7.78
C ASP A 90 0.61 -26.26 6.90
N GLY A 91 -0.25 -25.46 7.52
CA GLY A 91 -1.10 -24.49 6.83
C GLY A 91 -0.29 -23.32 6.26
N VAL A 92 0.75 -22.86 6.97
CA VAL A 92 1.72 -21.87 6.47
C VAL A 92 2.41 -22.43 5.24
N GLU A 93 2.99 -23.62 5.35
CA GLU A 93 3.75 -24.25 4.27
C GLU A 93 2.90 -24.42 3.00
N LYS A 94 1.69 -24.98 3.15
CA LYS A 94 0.78 -25.16 2.01
C LYS A 94 0.42 -23.84 1.34
N MET A 95 0.21 -22.78 2.12
CA MET A 95 -0.09 -21.46 1.59
C MET A 95 1.11 -20.85 0.87
N PHE A 96 2.30 -20.96 1.44
CA PHE A 96 3.54 -20.47 0.84
C PHE A 96 3.86 -21.18 -0.48
N GLN A 97 3.75 -22.51 -0.53
CA GLN A 97 3.92 -23.27 -1.78
C GLN A 97 2.91 -22.88 -2.86
N GLU A 98 1.68 -22.55 -2.45
CA GLU A 98 0.66 -22.03 -3.34
C GLU A 98 1.00 -20.63 -3.86
N GLU A 99 1.55 -19.73 -3.03
CA GLU A 99 2.05 -18.41 -3.46
C GLU A 99 3.17 -18.57 -4.51
N LEU A 100 4.16 -19.41 -4.25
CA LEU A 100 5.25 -19.73 -5.18
C LEU A 100 4.72 -20.24 -6.52
N ARG A 101 3.76 -21.17 -6.49
CA ARG A 101 3.11 -21.71 -7.69
C ARG A 101 2.36 -20.65 -8.48
N ARG A 102 1.60 -19.77 -7.82
CA ARG A 102 0.86 -18.67 -8.48
C ARG A 102 1.80 -17.66 -9.11
N LEU A 103 2.89 -17.34 -8.42
CA LEU A 103 3.91 -16.39 -8.86
C LEU A 103 4.89 -17.00 -9.87
N GLN A 104 4.83 -18.31 -10.10
CA GLN A 104 5.69 -19.05 -11.02
C GLN A 104 7.18 -18.85 -10.71
N THR A 105 7.54 -18.94 -9.42
CA THR A 105 8.90 -18.79 -8.91
C THR A 105 9.13 -19.75 -7.75
N ASP A 106 10.39 -20.01 -7.41
CA ASP A 106 10.84 -20.83 -6.29
C ASP A 106 11.36 -20.02 -5.09
N TYR A 107 11.37 -18.68 -5.19
CA TYR A 107 11.76 -17.80 -4.08
C TYR A 107 10.98 -16.47 -4.06
N ILE A 108 10.87 -15.89 -2.88
CA ILE A 108 10.33 -14.55 -2.63
C ILE A 108 11.44 -13.66 -2.04
N ASP A 109 11.61 -12.46 -2.60
CA ASP A 109 12.64 -11.53 -2.12
C ASP A 109 12.23 -10.90 -0.78
N TYR A 110 10.96 -10.48 -0.66
CA TYR A 110 10.42 -9.81 0.52
C TYR A 110 9.11 -10.48 0.96
N TYR A 111 9.15 -11.35 1.95
CA TYR A 111 7.97 -12.03 2.49
C TYR A 111 7.46 -11.33 3.75
N LEU A 112 6.15 -11.07 3.84
CA LEU A 112 5.57 -10.34 4.96
C LEU A 112 4.58 -11.18 5.77
N MET A 113 4.64 -11.07 7.09
CA MET A 113 3.49 -11.37 7.95
C MET A 113 2.42 -10.28 7.73
N HIS A 114 1.28 -10.64 7.14
CA HIS A 114 0.28 -9.68 6.68
C HIS A 114 -0.61 -9.20 7.84
N MET A 115 -0.68 -7.89 8.05
CA MET A 115 -1.57 -7.22 8.99
C MET A 115 -1.33 -7.55 10.47
N LEU A 116 -0.07 -7.56 10.91
CA LEU A 116 0.21 -7.61 12.35
C LEU A 116 -0.28 -6.32 13.03
N THR A 117 -0.88 -6.48 14.21
CA THR A 117 -1.41 -5.37 15.01
C THR A 117 -0.71 -5.25 16.35
N ASP A 118 -0.22 -6.36 16.90
CA ASP A 118 0.25 -6.45 18.27
C ASP A 118 1.18 -7.63 18.58
N ILE A 119 1.86 -7.54 19.73
CA ILE A 119 2.75 -8.57 20.27
C ILE A 119 2.04 -9.90 20.54
N PRO A 120 0.85 -9.95 21.18
CA PRO A 120 0.18 -11.22 21.43
C PRO A 120 -0.09 -12.04 20.16
N THR A 121 -0.37 -11.38 19.03
CA THR A 121 -0.52 -12.04 17.73
C THR A 121 0.80 -12.65 17.27
N TRP A 122 1.92 -11.92 17.37
CA TRP A 122 3.24 -12.46 17.04
C TRP A 122 3.64 -13.63 17.95
N GLU A 123 3.42 -13.52 19.26
CA GLU A 123 3.71 -14.60 20.22
C GLU A 123 2.87 -15.87 19.97
N LYS A 124 1.64 -15.73 19.46
CA LYS A 124 0.85 -16.89 19.00
C LYS A 124 1.50 -17.56 17.78
N LEU A 125 1.99 -16.79 16.81
CA LEU A 125 2.69 -17.34 15.64
C LEU A 125 3.98 -18.03 16.04
N LYS A 126 4.75 -17.45 16.97
CA LYS A 126 5.94 -18.10 17.55
C LYS A 126 5.61 -19.44 18.18
N LYS A 127 4.55 -19.51 19.00
CA LYS A 127 4.09 -20.77 19.62
C LYS A 127 3.63 -21.81 18.60
N LEU A 128 3.19 -21.40 17.41
CA LEU A 128 2.91 -22.35 16.32
C LEU A 128 4.19 -22.93 15.71
N GLY A 129 5.33 -22.24 15.81
CA GLY A 129 6.60 -22.63 15.19
C GLY A 129 7.06 -21.70 14.07
N MET A 130 6.52 -20.48 14.00
CA MET A 130 6.79 -19.55 12.89
C MET A 130 8.27 -19.16 12.77
N GLU A 131 8.98 -18.96 13.89
CA GLU A 131 10.40 -18.58 13.85
C GLU A 131 11.27 -19.67 13.22
N GLU A 132 10.99 -20.94 13.56
CA GLU A 132 11.71 -22.08 12.99
C GLU A 132 11.39 -22.25 11.50
N TRP A 133 10.13 -22.10 11.11
CA TRP A 133 9.73 -22.11 9.71
C TRP A 133 10.40 -20.99 8.90
N ILE A 134 10.41 -19.75 9.41
CA ILE A 134 11.12 -18.62 8.78
C ILE A 134 12.60 -18.94 8.63
N ARG A 135 13.24 -19.48 9.68
CA ARG A 135 14.65 -19.86 9.66
C ARG A 135 14.95 -20.89 8.56
N GLU A 136 14.11 -21.91 8.42
CA GLU A 136 14.22 -22.92 7.36
C GLU A 136 14.07 -22.31 5.96
N LYS A 137 13.07 -21.44 5.75
CA LYS A 137 12.84 -20.80 4.44
C LYS A 137 13.92 -19.80 4.06
N LYS A 138 14.50 -19.11 5.04
CA LYS A 138 15.68 -18.26 4.82
C LYS A 138 16.92 -19.10 4.50
N ALA A 139 17.16 -20.17 5.25
CA ALA A 139 18.31 -21.05 5.02
C ALA A 139 18.26 -21.77 3.66
N SER A 140 17.06 -22.12 3.18
CA SER A 140 16.88 -22.74 1.85
C SER A 140 16.86 -21.74 0.69
N GLY A 141 16.86 -20.43 0.97
CA GLY A 141 16.79 -19.37 -0.04
C GLY A 141 15.39 -19.12 -0.63
N GLN A 142 14.36 -19.83 -0.16
CA GLN A 142 12.98 -19.63 -0.62
C GLN A 142 12.41 -18.28 -0.15
N ILE A 143 12.90 -17.75 0.97
CA ILE A 143 12.63 -16.38 1.43
C ILE A 143 13.96 -15.67 1.62
N ARG A 144 14.19 -14.55 0.93
CA ARG A 144 15.42 -13.77 1.13
C ARG A 144 15.32 -12.82 2.33
N GLN A 145 14.22 -12.07 2.41
CA GLN A 145 13.97 -11.10 3.48
C GLN A 145 12.60 -11.33 4.11
N ILE A 146 12.53 -11.23 5.44
CA ILE A 146 11.31 -11.38 6.22
C ILE A 146 10.92 -10.06 6.90
N GLY A 147 9.66 -9.68 6.75
CA GLY A 147 9.12 -8.46 7.35
C GLY A 147 7.67 -8.64 7.79
N PHE A 148 7.04 -7.52 8.11
CA PHE A 148 5.61 -7.48 8.45
C PHE A 148 4.97 -6.23 7.91
N SER A 149 3.67 -6.32 7.61
CA SER A 149 2.83 -5.12 7.43
C SER A 149 2.04 -4.85 8.70
N TYR A 150 1.82 -3.58 9.00
CA TYR A 150 1.30 -3.16 10.30
C TYR A 150 0.01 -2.34 10.24
N HIS A 151 -0.93 -2.64 11.16
CA HIS A 151 -2.23 -1.95 11.29
C HIS A 151 -2.67 -1.69 12.75
N GLY A 152 -1.74 -1.35 13.64
CA GLY A 152 -2.04 -0.93 15.02
C GLY A 152 -1.53 0.49 15.33
N ASN A 153 -1.33 0.83 16.60
CA ASN A 153 -0.83 2.15 17.02
C ASN A 153 0.72 2.22 17.15
N SER A 154 1.28 3.43 17.23
CA SER A 154 2.73 3.65 17.33
C SER A 154 3.42 2.91 18.47
N ALA A 155 2.83 2.90 19.67
CA ALA A 155 3.46 2.27 20.84
C ALA A 155 3.62 0.75 20.63
N MET A 156 2.57 0.12 20.11
CA MET A 156 2.58 -1.32 19.81
C MET A 156 3.45 -1.64 18.60
N PHE A 157 3.54 -0.74 17.60
CA PHE A 157 4.49 -0.86 16.50
C PHE A 157 5.94 -0.93 16.99
N CYS A 158 6.34 0.00 17.88
CA CYS A 158 7.71 0.03 18.42
C CYS A 158 8.06 -1.26 19.16
N GLN A 159 7.11 -1.81 19.92
CA GLN A 159 7.31 -3.12 20.56
C GLN A 159 7.47 -4.24 19.52
N LEU A 160 6.66 -4.25 18.46
CA LEU A 160 6.71 -5.28 17.43
C LEU A 160 8.02 -5.25 16.62
N VAL A 161 8.55 -4.06 16.36
CA VAL A 161 9.89 -3.87 15.76
C VAL A 161 10.97 -4.57 16.59
N ASP A 162 10.86 -4.55 17.92
CA ASP A 162 11.84 -5.17 18.83
C ASP A 162 11.57 -6.65 19.11
N ALA A 163 10.42 -7.18 18.68
CA ALA A 163 9.98 -8.53 19.03
C ALA A 163 10.66 -9.64 18.23
N TYR A 164 11.32 -9.30 17.14
CA TYR A 164 12.03 -10.21 16.25
C TYR A 164 13.06 -9.44 15.41
N ASP A 165 14.08 -10.13 14.89
CA ASP A 165 15.08 -9.54 14.00
C ASP A 165 14.56 -9.40 12.57
N TRP A 166 13.60 -8.49 12.38
CA TRP A 166 12.98 -8.20 11.08
C TRP A 166 13.98 -7.61 10.08
N ASP A 167 13.79 -7.91 8.79
CA ASP A 167 14.61 -7.35 7.71
C ASP A 167 14.04 -6.03 7.18
N PHE A 168 12.72 -5.84 7.28
CA PHE A 168 12.01 -4.62 6.87
C PHE A 168 10.61 -4.58 7.51
N CYS A 169 9.94 -3.45 7.38
CA CYS A 169 8.53 -3.32 7.73
C CYS A 169 7.74 -2.53 6.67
N GLN A 170 6.44 -2.73 6.64
CA GLN A 170 5.52 -1.98 5.78
C GLN A 170 4.45 -1.27 6.61
N ILE A 171 4.33 0.05 6.44
CA ILE A 171 3.37 0.88 7.18
C ILE A 171 2.51 1.74 6.25
N GLN A 172 1.29 2.05 6.69
CA GLN A 172 0.50 3.09 6.06
C GLN A 172 1.04 4.47 6.48
N TYR A 173 1.38 5.32 5.51
CA TYR A 173 1.88 6.66 5.80
C TYR A 173 1.69 7.62 4.62
N ASN A 174 1.20 8.82 4.90
CA ASN A 174 1.02 9.93 3.95
C ASN A 174 0.80 11.24 4.73
N TYR A 175 0.79 12.38 4.04
CA TYR A 175 0.71 13.70 4.67
C TYR A 175 -0.61 13.97 5.44
N MET A 176 -1.65 13.16 5.24
CA MET A 176 -2.90 13.20 6.03
C MET A 176 -2.94 12.20 7.19
N ASP A 177 -2.06 11.20 7.19
CA ASP A 177 -1.97 10.10 8.16
C ASP A 177 -0.68 10.14 8.99
N GLU A 178 -0.05 11.31 9.11
CA GLU A 178 1.25 11.47 9.76
C GLU A 178 1.26 10.93 11.20
N HIS A 179 0.14 11.00 11.91
CA HIS A 179 -0.01 10.52 13.29
C HIS A 179 -1.02 9.37 13.42
N SER A 180 -1.34 8.69 12.31
CA SER A 180 -2.23 7.52 12.28
C SER A 180 -1.41 6.22 12.29
N GLN A 181 -1.95 5.20 12.94
CA GLN A 181 -1.32 3.88 13.06
C GLN A 181 0.11 3.94 13.61
N ALA A 182 1.12 3.36 12.92
CA ALA A 182 2.52 3.52 13.28
C ALA A 182 2.98 4.98 13.23
N GLY A 183 2.48 5.73 12.24
CA GLY A 183 2.75 7.16 12.06
C GLY A 183 4.24 7.52 11.98
N VAL A 184 4.50 8.82 12.15
CA VAL A 184 5.85 9.39 12.14
C VAL A 184 6.72 8.87 13.28
N GLU A 185 6.10 8.53 14.42
CA GLU A 185 6.80 7.97 15.57
C GLU A 185 7.37 6.59 15.24
N GLY A 186 6.52 5.70 14.69
CA GLY A 186 6.92 4.37 14.25
C GLY A 186 7.93 4.42 13.12
N LEU A 187 7.70 5.26 12.10
CA LEU A 187 8.65 5.48 11.00
C LEU A 187 10.05 5.83 11.53
N ARG A 188 10.15 6.83 12.40
CA ARG A 188 11.42 7.25 12.99
C ARG A 188 12.01 6.19 13.92
N TYR A 189 11.18 5.42 14.63
CA TYR A 189 11.64 4.33 15.47
C TYR A 189 12.29 3.22 14.66
N ALA A 190 11.61 2.74 13.61
CA ALA A 190 12.14 1.74 12.67
C ALA A 190 13.46 2.21 12.05
N ASN A 191 13.53 3.45 11.58
CA ASN A 191 14.76 3.99 11.01
C ASN A 191 15.92 4.04 12.02
N ARG A 192 15.68 4.44 13.29
CA ARG A 192 16.72 4.39 14.34
C ARG A 192 17.23 2.98 14.63
N LYS A 193 16.41 1.96 14.36
CA LYS A 193 16.77 0.54 14.45
C LYS A 193 17.46 0.01 13.19
N GLY A 194 17.67 0.86 12.18
CA GLY A 194 18.22 0.47 10.89
C GLY A 194 17.26 -0.38 10.05
N LEU A 195 15.97 -0.34 10.34
CA LEU A 195 14.95 -1.14 9.66
C LEU A 195 14.40 -0.37 8.46
N PRO A 196 14.55 -0.90 7.23
CA PRO A 196 13.90 -0.35 6.03
C PRO A 196 12.38 -0.27 6.19
N VAL A 197 11.79 0.82 5.69
CA VAL A 197 10.36 1.09 5.79
C VAL A 197 9.74 1.25 4.41
N ILE A 198 8.85 0.32 4.05
CA ILE A 198 8.05 0.35 2.83
C ILE A 198 6.73 1.06 3.13
N ILE A 199 6.39 2.06 2.33
CA ILE A 199 5.19 2.87 2.53
C ILE A 199 4.06 2.37 1.64
N MET A 200 2.96 1.94 2.26
CA MET A 200 1.70 1.66 1.59
C MET A 200 0.69 2.80 1.78
N GLU A 201 -0.32 2.81 0.92
CA GLU A 201 -1.34 3.85 0.83
C GLU A 201 -0.82 5.31 0.76
N PRO A 202 0.24 5.62 -0.02
CA PRO A 202 0.79 6.97 -0.09
C PRO A 202 -0.23 8.01 -0.59
N LEU A 203 -1.22 7.57 -1.37
CA LEU A 203 -2.27 8.39 -1.96
C LEU A 203 -3.68 8.06 -1.42
N ARG A 204 -3.80 7.25 -0.36
CA ARG A 204 -5.07 6.71 0.18
C ARG A 204 -6.01 6.16 -0.92
N GLY A 205 -5.50 5.23 -1.73
CA GLY A 205 -6.27 4.64 -2.84
C GLY A 205 -6.73 5.65 -3.91
N GLY A 206 -5.98 6.74 -4.10
CA GLY A 206 -6.27 7.82 -5.04
C GLY A 206 -7.15 8.93 -4.47
N ARG A 207 -7.53 8.88 -3.19
CA ARG A 207 -8.34 9.93 -2.55
C ARG A 207 -7.61 11.26 -2.43
N LEU A 208 -6.29 11.21 -2.25
CA LEU A 208 -5.44 12.41 -2.21
C LEU A 208 -5.12 12.97 -3.62
N VAL A 209 -5.77 12.43 -4.65
CA VAL A 209 -5.61 12.84 -6.05
C VAL A 209 -6.98 13.10 -6.69
N ASN A 210 -7.74 12.04 -6.95
CA ASN A 210 -9.00 12.10 -7.72
C ASN A 210 -10.18 12.63 -6.89
N LEU A 211 -10.19 12.30 -5.59
CA LEU A 211 -11.30 12.59 -4.67
C LEU A 211 -10.97 13.73 -3.69
N LEU A 212 -10.03 14.60 -4.06
CA LEU A 212 -9.83 15.86 -3.35
C LEU A 212 -11.09 16.73 -3.43
N PRO A 213 -11.41 17.49 -2.35
CA PRO A 213 -12.49 18.47 -2.41
C PRO A 213 -12.17 19.53 -3.47
N GLU A 214 -13.21 20.13 -4.04
CA GLU A 214 -13.06 21.08 -5.15
C GLU A 214 -12.19 22.30 -4.77
N SER A 215 -12.27 22.75 -3.52
CA SER A 215 -11.42 23.82 -3.00
C SER A 215 -9.93 23.44 -2.98
N ALA A 216 -9.59 22.19 -2.68
CA ALA A 216 -8.20 21.72 -2.77
C ALA A 216 -7.76 21.54 -4.23
N LYS A 217 -8.64 21.09 -5.13
CA LYS A 217 -8.34 21.01 -6.58
C LYS A 217 -8.03 22.38 -7.16
N GLU A 218 -8.74 23.41 -6.72
CA GLU A 218 -8.50 24.78 -7.15
C GLU A 218 -7.11 25.31 -6.75
N LEU A 219 -6.56 24.88 -5.61
CA LEU A 219 -5.18 25.21 -5.23
C LEU A 219 -4.18 24.71 -6.28
N PHE A 220 -4.36 23.49 -6.79
CA PHE A 220 -3.50 22.93 -7.84
C PHE A 220 -3.72 23.60 -9.20
N ARG A 221 -4.95 24.02 -9.54
CA ARG A 221 -5.20 24.76 -10.79
C ARG A 221 -4.50 26.12 -10.83
N ARG A 222 -4.38 26.77 -9.67
CA ARG A 222 -3.72 28.07 -9.51
C ARG A 222 -2.23 27.97 -9.25
N ASP A 223 -1.69 26.77 -9.11
CA ASP A 223 -0.28 26.59 -8.86
C ASP A 223 0.54 26.92 -10.10
N GLU A 224 1.32 27.99 -10.02
CA GLU A 224 2.21 28.46 -11.10
C GLU A 224 3.31 27.45 -11.44
N LYS A 225 3.65 26.54 -10.50
CA LYS A 225 4.61 25.45 -10.75
C LYS A 225 3.97 24.22 -11.38
N HIS A 226 2.65 24.23 -11.58
CA HIS A 226 1.87 23.14 -12.18
C HIS A 226 2.11 21.77 -11.53
N ARG A 227 2.35 21.75 -10.21
CA ARG A 227 2.53 20.50 -9.47
C ARG A 227 1.23 19.71 -9.49
N THR A 228 1.34 18.40 -9.63
CA THR A 228 0.16 17.54 -9.51
C THR A 228 -0.07 17.09 -8.06
N PRO A 229 -1.30 16.70 -7.67
CA PRO A 229 -1.54 16.14 -6.34
C PRO A 229 -0.72 14.89 -6.05
N ALA A 230 -0.53 14.02 -7.05
CA ALA A 230 0.27 12.80 -6.91
C ALA A 230 1.75 13.13 -6.70
N GLU A 231 2.32 14.01 -7.53
CA GLU A 231 3.70 14.48 -7.39
C GLU A 231 3.97 15.06 -6.00
N LEU A 232 3.12 15.97 -5.53
CA LEU A 232 3.30 16.64 -4.23
C LEU A 232 3.25 15.63 -3.07
N ALA A 233 2.31 14.68 -3.13
CA ALA A 233 2.16 13.64 -2.12
C ALA A 233 3.36 12.69 -2.07
N LEU A 234 3.88 12.28 -3.24
CA LEU A 234 5.05 11.41 -3.34
C LEU A 234 6.32 12.15 -2.92
N LYS A 235 6.51 13.42 -3.33
CA LYS A 235 7.61 14.28 -2.88
C LYS A 235 7.66 14.38 -1.36
N TRP A 236 6.51 14.52 -0.69
CA TRP A 236 6.45 14.55 0.77
C TRP A 236 6.99 13.29 1.43
N LEU A 237 6.79 12.12 0.81
CA LEU A 237 7.38 10.87 1.29
C LEU A 237 8.87 10.79 0.97
N TYR A 238 9.28 11.19 -0.25
CA TYR A 238 10.67 11.16 -0.67
C TYR A 238 11.57 12.16 0.08
N ASP A 239 11.01 13.26 0.59
CA ASP A 239 11.69 14.24 1.43
C ASP A 239 12.33 13.61 2.69
N GLN A 240 11.75 12.53 3.19
CA GLN A 240 12.08 11.93 4.47
C GLN A 240 13.14 10.84 4.30
N PRO A 241 14.30 10.89 4.99
CA PRO A 241 15.31 9.84 4.90
C PRO A 241 14.82 8.47 5.41
N GLU A 242 13.85 8.45 6.32
CA GLU A 242 13.35 7.23 6.96
C GLU A 242 12.49 6.35 6.03
N VAL A 243 11.99 6.90 4.92
CA VAL A 243 11.16 6.17 3.95
C VAL A 243 12.05 5.40 2.98
N THR A 244 11.99 4.07 2.90
CA THR A 244 12.86 3.31 1.98
C THR A 244 12.28 3.24 0.56
N CYS A 245 11.01 2.86 0.44
CA CYS A 245 10.32 2.65 -0.83
C CYS A 245 8.85 3.04 -0.67
N VAL A 246 8.25 3.63 -1.70
CA VAL A 246 6.86 4.08 -1.71
C VAL A 246 6.07 3.28 -2.74
N LEU A 247 5.04 2.55 -2.31
CA LEU A 247 4.21 1.71 -3.17
C LEU A 247 3.13 2.54 -3.86
N SER A 248 3.20 2.65 -5.18
CA SER A 248 2.15 3.27 -6.00
C SER A 248 1.45 2.23 -6.86
N GLY A 249 0.12 2.18 -6.78
CA GLY A 249 -0.70 1.42 -7.72
C GLY A 249 -0.96 2.26 -8.96
N MET A 250 -0.25 1.94 -10.05
CA MET A 250 -0.30 2.67 -11.32
C MET A 250 -1.13 1.86 -12.30
N ASN A 251 -2.20 2.44 -12.85
CA ASN A 251 -3.15 1.74 -13.74
C ASN A 251 -3.40 2.45 -15.08
N SER A 252 -2.47 3.35 -15.42
CA SER A 252 -2.30 3.93 -16.74
C SER A 252 -0.81 4.19 -16.98
N MET A 253 -0.41 4.23 -18.26
CA MET A 253 0.95 4.62 -18.65
C MET A 253 1.33 6.02 -18.15
N GLU A 254 0.39 6.97 -18.18
CA GLU A 254 0.60 8.32 -17.66
C GLU A 254 0.98 8.30 -16.17
N MET A 255 0.32 7.47 -15.35
CA MET A 255 0.68 7.34 -13.93
C MET A 255 2.07 6.74 -13.75
N VAL A 256 2.45 5.75 -14.58
CA VAL A 256 3.79 5.17 -14.55
C VAL A 256 4.82 6.24 -14.86
N GLU A 257 4.66 6.97 -15.98
CA GLU A 257 5.57 8.03 -16.42
C GLU A 257 5.71 9.15 -15.37
N GLN A 258 4.60 9.66 -14.84
CA GLN A 258 4.59 10.75 -13.86
C GLN A 258 5.24 10.33 -12.53
N ASN A 259 4.92 9.14 -12.02
CA ASN A 259 5.48 8.66 -10.75
C ASN A 259 6.96 8.30 -10.89
N VAL A 260 7.37 7.69 -12.00
CA VAL A 260 8.79 7.42 -12.31
C VAL A 260 9.58 8.72 -12.37
N LYS A 261 9.05 9.73 -13.06
CA LYS A 261 9.69 11.06 -13.13
C LYS A 261 9.86 11.64 -11.72
N THR A 262 8.77 11.69 -10.96
CA THR A 262 8.78 12.22 -9.58
C THR A 262 9.82 11.50 -8.71
N ALA A 263 9.83 10.16 -8.74
CA ALA A 263 10.76 9.35 -7.96
C ALA A 263 12.21 9.45 -8.44
N SER A 264 12.44 9.84 -9.70
CA SER A 264 13.78 10.04 -10.25
C SER A 264 14.36 11.41 -9.88
N GLU A 265 13.52 12.42 -9.74
CA GLU A 265 13.91 13.81 -9.49
C GLU A 265 13.88 14.19 -7.99
N SER A 266 13.19 13.41 -7.15
CA SER A 266 13.00 13.73 -5.73
C SER A 266 14.04 13.06 -4.84
N LEU A 267 14.90 13.88 -4.21
CA LEU A 267 15.86 13.45 -3.20
C LEU A 267 15.33 13.66 -1.77
N VAL A 268 16.03 13.10 -0.79
CA VAL A 268 15.83 13.46 0.62
C VAL A 268 16.02 14.97 0.79
N GLY A 269 15.11 15.64 1.50
CA GLY A 269 15.10 17.09 1.66
C GLY A 269 14.63 17.88 0.43
N CYS A 270 13.99 17.25 -0.56
CA CYS A 270 13.57 17.92 -1.79
C CYS A 270 12.40 18.92 -1.64
N LEU A 271 11.64 18.90 -0.53
CA LEU A 271 10.50 19.81 -0.38
C LEU A 271 10.95 21.25 -0.15
N THR A 272 10.55 22.14 -1.07
CA THR A 272 10.74 23.59 -0.95
C THR A 272 9.73 24.19 0.04
N PRO A 273 9.97 25.43 0.55
CA PRO A 273 9.00 26.12 1.39
C PRO A 273 7.61 26.23 0.74
N SER A 274 7.57 26.49 -0.57
CA SER A 274 6.31 26.55 -1.33
C SER A 274 5.64 25.19 -1.48
N ASP A 275 6.38 24.08 -1.50
CA ASP A 275 5.77 22.74 -1.47
C ASP A 275 5.12 22.49 -0.11
N ARG A 276 5.83 22.81 0.98
CA ARG A 276 5.32 22.65 2.36
C ARG A 276 4.07 23.49 2.59
N GLU A 277 4.06 24.73 2.12
CA GLU A 277 2.89 25.61 2.20
C GLU A 277 1.69 25.03 1.44
N LEU A 278 1.87 24.58 0.20
CA LEU A 278 0.78 23.99 -0.59
C LEU A 278 0.24 22.71 0.08
N ILE A 279 1.10 21.89 0.68
CA ILE A 279 0.68 20.70 1.44
C ILE A 279 -0.21 21.08 2.62
N GLU A 280 0.16 22.09 3.41
CA GLU A 280 -0.66 22.53 4.55
C GLU A 280 -2.00 23.12 4.10
N GLN A 281 -2.02 23.92 3.02
CA GLN A 281 -3.27 24.43 2.45
C GLN A 281 -4.19 23.30 1.98
N VAL A 282 -3.65 22.28 1.31
CA VAL A 282 -4.41 21.09 0.88
C VAL A 282 -4.92 20.30 2.09
N LYS A 283 -4.10 20.10 3.13
CA LYS A 283 -4.50 19.44 4.39
C LYS A 283 -5.69 20.15 5.02
N ASP A 284 -5.66 21.47 5.08
CA ASP A 284 -6.72 22.27 5.67
C ASP A 284 -8.01 22.21 4.85
N GLU A 285 -7.93 22.26 3.52
CA GLU A 285 -9.09 22.10 2.66
C GLU A 285 -9.71 20.69 2.79
N ILE A 286 -8.89 19.65 2.93
CA ILE A 286 -9.39 18.29 3.20
C ILE A 286 -10.09 18.24 4.57
N LYS A 287 -9.48 18.75 5.64
CA LYS A 287 -10.06 18.73 7.00
C LYS A 287 -11.39 19.50 7.08
N LYS A 288 -11.52 20.61 6.36
CA LYS A 288 -12.78 21.38 6.29
C LYS A 288 -13.91 20.54 5.68
N ASN A 289 -13.61 19.80 4.60
CA ASN A 289 -14.61 19.20 3.72
C ASN A 289 -14.84 17.69 3.91
N VAL A 290 -13.89 16.96 4.49
CA VAL A 290 -13.96 15.50 4.70
C VAL A 290 -14.24 15.20 6.17
N LYS A 291 -15.35 14.50 6.46
CA LYS A 291 -15.81 14.28 7.84
C LYS A 291 -15.35 12.96 8.44
N VAL A 292 -15.13 11.94 7.61
CA VAL A 292 -14.67 10.61 8.02
C VAL A 292 -13.34 10.31 7.34
N GLY A 293 -12.31 10.02 8.12
CA GLY A 293 -10.95 9.71 7.65
C GLY A 293 -10.78 8.36 6.97
N CYS A 294 -11.79 7.85 6.25
CA CYS A 294 -11.72 6.55 5.59
C CYS A 294 -10.74 6.58 4.40
N THR A 295 -9.78 5.64 4.36
CA THR A 295 -8.84 5.50 3.24
C THR A 295 -9.40 4.69 2.07
N GLY A 296 -10.48 3.92 2.30
CA GLY A 296 -11.05 3.02 1.28
C GLY A 296 -10.25 1.74 1.07
N CYS A 297 -9.44 1.34 2.06
CA CYS A 297 -8.64 0.12 2.07
C CYS A 297 -9.47 -1.17 1.96
N GLY A 298 -10.68 -1.16 2.52
CA GLY A 298 -11.53 -2.34 2.60
C GLY A 298 -11.17 -3.31 3.73
N TYR A 299 -10.25 -2.97 4.64
CA TYR A 299 -9.89 -3.84 5.78
C TYR A 299 -11.05 -4.11 6.74
N CYS A 300 -12.06 -3.24 6.76
CA CYS A 300 -13.30 -3.47 7.48
C CYS A 300 -14.28 -4.44 6.79
N MET A 301 -13.89 -5.01 5.64
CA MET A 301 -14.72 -5.89 4.82
C MET A 301 -14.23 -7.35 4.86
N PRO A 302 -15.14 -8.34 4.75
CA PRO A 302 -16.59 -8.18 4.65
C PRO A 302 -17.22 -7.76 5.99
N CYS A 303 -18.19 -6.85 5.93
CA CYS A 303 -18.98 -6.51 7.11
C CYS A 303 -19.94 -7.68 7.44
N PRO A 304 -20.01 -8.16 8.70
CA PRO A 304 -20.94 -9.23 9.10
C PRO A 304 -22.42 -8.91 8.87
N LYS A 305 -22.75 -7.61 8.77
CA LYS A 305 -24.11 -7.12 8.50
C LYS A 305 -24.37 -6.86 7.01
N GLY A 306 -23.41 -7.12 6.13
CA GLY A 306 -23.54 -6.85 4.69
C GLY A 306 -23.32 -5.40 4.28
N VAL A 307 -22.96 -4.51 5.21
CA VAL A 307 -22.79 -3.07 4.93
C VAL A 307 -21.53 -2.81 4.13
N ASP A 308 -21.65 -2.00 3.08
CA ASP A 308 -20.51 -1.42 2.36
C ASP A 308 -19.99 -0.22 3.18
N ILE A 309 -19.17 -0.51 4.20
CA ILE A 309 -18.63 0.50 5.12
C ILE A 309 -17.77 1.54 4.35
N PRO A 310 -16.81 1.15 3.49
CA PRO A 310 -16.02 2.10 2.73
C PRO A 310 -16.87 2.95 1.77
N GLY A 311 -17.85 2.34 1.10
CA GLY A 311 -18.79 3.02 0.22
C GLY A 311 -19.66 4.02 0.97
N THR A 312 -20.17 3.64 2.15
CA THR A 312 -20.95 4.52 3.03
C THR A 312 -20.15 5.75 3.45
N PHE A 313 -18.92 5.56 3.95
CA PHE A 313 -18.06 6.68 4.35
C PHE A 313 -17.66 7.56 3.17
N ARG A 314 -17.43 6.98 1.98
CA ARG A 314 -17.24 7.76 0.74
C ARG A 314 -18.43 8.66 0.47
N CYS A 315 -19.65 8.12 0.49
CA CYS A 315 -20.86 8.88 0.18
C CYS A 315 -21.15 9.96 1.24
N TYR A 316 -20.93 9.65 2.52
CA TYR A 316 -21.07 10.62 3.60
C TYR A 316 -20.10 11.78 3.42
N ASN A 317 -18.82 11.51 3.12
CA ASN A 317 -17.86 12.57 2.81
C ASN A 317 -18.26 13.39 1.58
N ALA A 318 -18.73 12.74 0.50
CA ALA A 318 -19.20 13.43 -0.71
C ALA A 318 -20.35 14.41 -0.42
N MET A 319 -21.19 14.16 0.58
CA MET A 319 -22.24 15.13 0.97
C MET A 319 -21.67 16.47 1.45
N TYR A 320 -20.45 16.49 1.98
CA TYR A 320 -19.77 17.69 2.48
C TYR A 320 -18.77 18.25 1.47
N SER A 321 -18.07 17.40 0.70
CA SER A 321 -17.07 17.84 -0.27
C SER A 321 -17.62 18.18 -1.66
N GLU A 322 -18.71 17.54 -2.09
CA GLU A 322 -19.32 17.69 -3.42
C GLU A 322 -20.78 18.19 -3.35
N GLY A 323 -21.35 18.24 -2.14
CA GLY A 323 -22.68 18.75 -1.86
C GLY A 323 -23.71 17.66 -1.50
N LYS A 324 -24.65 18.03 -0.62
CA LYS A 324 -25.60 17.10 0.03
C LYS A 324 -26.42 16.26 -0.97
N LYS A 325 -26.80 16.83 -2.11
CA LYS A 325 -27.60 16.11 -3.13
C LYS A 325 -26.77 15.03 -3.83
N SER A 326 -25.51 15.33 -4.18
CA SER A 326 -24.61 14.38 -4.86
C SER A 326 -24.34 13.16 -3.97
N GLY A 327 -23.85 13.40 -2.74
CA GLY A 327 -23.52 12.30 -1.82
C GLY A 327 -24.73 11.44 -1.42
N ARG A 328 -25.93 12.03 -1.30
CA ARG A 328 -27.18 11.25 -1.03
C ARG A 328 -27.58 10.38 -2.21
N ARG A 329 -27.49 10.90 -3.44
CA ARG A 329 -27.77 10.14 -4.66
C ARG A 329 -26.81 8.96 -4.80
N ASP A 330 -25.52 9.22 -4.62
CA ASP A 330 -24.47 8.21 -4.64
C ASP A 330 -24.70 7.13 -3.59
N TYR A 331 -25.06 7.51 -2.36
CA TYR A 331 -25.39 6.55 -1.30
C TYR A 331 -26.55 5.64 -1.71
N LEU A 332 -27.67 6.21 -2.18
CA LEU A 332 -28.82 5.44 -2.62
C LEU A 332 -28.46 4.46 -3.76
N GLN A 333 -27.70 4.91 -4.75
CA GLN A 333 -27.25 4.07 -5.86
C GLN A 333 -26.28 2.96 -5.42
N CYS A 334 -25.35 3.27 -4.52
CA CYS A 334 -24.32 2.31 -4.10
C CYS A 334 -24.80 1.31 -3.04
N THR A 335 -25.81 1.65 -2.23
CA THR A 335 -26.21 0.83 -1.07
C THR A 335 -27.66 0.37 -1.06
N ALA A 336 -28.59 1.15 -1.62
CA ALA A 336 -30.03 0.89 -1.51
C ALA A 336 -30.63 0.31 -2.81
N PHE A 337 -30.19 0.79 -3.97
CA PHE A 337 -30.67 0.34 -5.29
C PHE A 337 -29.83 -0.81 -5.84
N ARG A 338 -29.64 -1.84 -5.01
CA ARG A 338 -28.95 -3.09 -5.36
C ARG A 338 -29.83 -4.29 -5.03
N LYS A 339 -29.62 -5.39 -5.75
CA LYS A 339 -30.36 -6.65 -5.53
C LYS A 339 -30.22 -7.13 -4.07
N ASP A 340 -28.99 -7.06 -3.57
CA ASP A 340 -28.67 -7.21 -2.14
C ASP A 340 -28.30 -5.84 -1.61
N THR A 341 -29.10 -5.33 -0.67
CA THR A 341 -28.85 -4.02 -0.05
C THR A 341 -27.60 -4.09 0.82
N SER A 342 -26.87 -2.98 0.92
CA SER A 342 -25.65 -2.85 1.74
C SER A 342 -25.64 -1.54 2.52
N SER A 343 -26.83 -1.03 2.86
CA SER A 343 -27.05 0.25 3.52
C SER A 343 -26.65 0.22 4.99
N ALA A 344 -26.17 1.35 5.50
CA ALA A 344 -25.80 1.51 6.91
C ALA A 344 -26.94 1.20 7.89
N SER A 345 -28.20 1.28 7.43
CA SER A 345 -29.38 0.90 8.24
C SER A 345 -29.41 -0.57 8.63
N GLN A 346 -28.65 -1.45 7.96
CA GLN A 346 -28.53 -2.86 8.34
C GLN A 346 -27.72 -3.07 9.62
N CYS A 347 -27.03 -2.04 10.12
CA CYS A 347 -26.36 -2.07 11.41
C CYS A 347 -27.30 -1.87 12.61
N ILE A 348 -28.56 -1.49 12.36
CA ILE A 348 -29.55 -1.12 13.40
C ILE A 348 -30.53 -2.26 13.62
#